data_AF-A0A969JPV2-F1
#
_entry.id   AF-A0A969JPV2-F1
#
_cell.length_a   1.000
_cell.length_b   1.000
_cell.length_c   1.000
_cell.angle_alpha   90.00
_cell.angle_beta   90.00
_cell.angle_gamma   90.00
#
_symmetry.space_group_name_H-M   'P 1'
#
loop_
_entity.id
_entity.type
_entity.pdbx_description
1 polymer ?
#
loop_
_entity_poly.entity_id
_entity_poly.type
_entity_poly.pdbx_seq_one_letter_code
_entity_poly.pdbx_strand_id
1 'polypeptide(L)'
;MPLYEPPILESLVSVGYEIVGGENVAVPRIINTIFWLVGGTFLVLLGVRIASAWAILPGLAFFLFLPFSIYASRSFQPEASMAMWVILTIFAFYRWTDSPTWKWAILIGVFGGIAALVKIVAAFFIGPLAIAAILWKPGADPVRNFKTAVRNPQVWVIALLMVLPSVWYYLFAIPESSAEYVDTWTLIGEWATVISPSFYIRWMLLVQANFGLTLVFLGLIGAMIAKPFDRAMLLALWLGYGVHGLYFPRQTPTHDYYHVMLLPLVALSLVPLAQLLIDKIQKQPWWVKTTSLLILVLVSFYGSWIARSVLLGQNYQATPAYWQEISDSLPQGRTVGYTQDFGLQMMYYGGRRIFLLPQKLTLEKFVSDPEKRRFFIITAYNQIDSKFVDYLDKQYPTLAEGDGYVIYDLKP
;
A
#
# COMPACT_ATOMS: atom_id res chain seq x y z
N MET A 1 -6.36 -3.97 -19.51
CA MET A 1 -6.92 -4.32 -18.18
C MET A 1 -7.71 -3.12 -17.70
N PRO A 2 -8.76 -3.28 -16.90
CA PRO A 2 -9.44 -2.13 -16.30
C PRO A 2 -8.44 -1.31 -15.47
N LEU A 3 -8.54 0.02 -15.57
CA LEU A 3 -7.68 0.96 -14.87
C LEU A 3 -8.42 1.42 -13.61
N TYR A 4 -7.89 1.08 -12.43
CA TYR A 4 -8.51 1.42 -11.16
C TYR A 4 -7.82 2.58 -10.43
N GLU A 5 -6.64 3.00 -10.88
CA GLU A 5 -5.84 4.07 -10.29
C GLU A 5 -5.18 4.88 -11.43
N PRO A 6 -4.90 6.18 -11.26
CA PRO A 6 -4.12 6.94 -12.24
C PRO A 6 -2.71 6.37 -12.41
N PRO A 7 -2.20 6.18 -13.64
CA PRO A 7 -0.89 5.57 -13.89
C PRO A 7 0.27 6.56 -13.67
N ILE A 8 0.27 7.26 -12.53
CA ILE A 8 1.24 8.32 -12.21
C ILE A 8 2.63 7.72 -12.02
N LEU A 9 2.73 6.63 -11.24
CA LEU A 9 4.01 6.00 -10.97
C LEU A 9 4.58 5.35 -12.23
N GLU A 10 3.74 4.68 -13.01
CA GLU A 10 4.08 4.07 -14.29
C GLU A 10 4.59 5.12 -15.28
N SER A 11 3.95 6.31 -15.32
CA SER A 11 4.41 7.42 -16.15
C SER A 11 5.79 7.93 -15.73
N LEU A 12 6.04 8.08 -14.42
CA LEU A 12 7.36 8.46 -13.89
C LEU A 12 8.44 7.41 -14.20
N VAL A 13 8.08 6.13 -14.10
CA VAL A 13 8.97 5.02 -14.43
C VAL A 13 9.31 4.99 -15.92
N SER A 14 8.33 5.24 -16.79
CA SER A 14 8.53 5.34 -18.23
C SER A 14 9.54 6.44 -18.59
N VAL A 15 9.39 7.63 -18.01
CA VAL A 15 10.38 8.72 -18.16
C VAL A 15 11.75 8.29 -17.62
N GLY A 16 11.78 7.59 -16.48
CA GLY A 16 13.00 7.03 -15.93
C GLY A 16 13.70 6.05 -16.88
N TYR A 17 12.95 5.19 -17.57
CA TYR A 17 13.48 4.29 -18.59
C TYR A 17 14.09 5.05 -19.77
N GLU A 18 13.44 6.11 -20.24
CA GLU A 18 13.99 6.98 -21.30
C GLU A 18 15.33 7.60 -20.88
N ILE A 19 15.43 8.09 -19.63
CA ILE A 19 16.66 8.69 -19.09
C ILE A 19 17.80 7.69 -19.00
N VAL A 20 17.54 6.44 -18.59
CA VAL A 20 18.59 5.40 -18.45
C VAL A 20 18.84 4.62 -19.74
N GLY A 21 18.11 4.91 -20.82
CA GLY A 21 18.29 4.29 -22.14
C GLY A 21 17.65 2.91 -22.30
N GLY A 22 16.70 2.53 -21.45
CA GLY A 22 15.97 1.26 -21.55
C GLY A 22 15.25 0.83 -20.27
N GLU A 23 14.47 -0.25 -20.38
CA GLU A 23 13.77 -0.83 -19.23
C GLU A 23 14.76 -1.39 -18.20
N ASN A 24 14.59 -1.00 -16.94
CA ASN A 24 15.41 -1.50 -15.84
C ASN A 24 14.61 -1.53 -14.54
N VAL A 25 14.40 -2.72 -13.97
CA VAL A 25 13.65 -2.93 -12.72
C VAL A 25 14.19 -2.15 -11.51
N ALA A 26 15.42 -1.62 -11.55
CA ALA A 26 15.96 -0.73 -10.54
C ALA A 26 15.27 0.64 -10.51
N VAL A 27 14.83 1.17 -11.65
CA VAL A 27 14.20 2.50 -11.77
C VAL A 27 12.95 2.63 -10.89
N PRO A 28 11.91 1.78 -11.00
CA PRO A 28 10.73 1.88 -10.14
C PRO A 28 11.07 1.74 -8.66
N ARG A 29 12.04 0.86 -8.32
CA ARG A 29 12.51 0.64 -6.95
C ARG A 29 13.15 1.90 -6.36
N ILE A 30 13.99 2.59 -7.14
CA ILE A 30 14.66 3.83 -6.74
C ILE A 30 13.64 4.95 -6.56
N ILE A 31 12.72 5.12 -7.52
CA ILE A 31 11.67 6.16 -7.45
C ILE A 31 10.83 5.98 -6.17
N ASN A 32 10.37 4.77 -5.88
CA ASN A 32 9.60 4.51 -4.66
C ASN A 32 10.42 4.66 -3.38
N THR A 33 11.70 4.30 -3.41
CA THR A 33 12.61 4.54 -2.27
C THR A 33 12.76 6.04 -2.01
N ILE A 34 12.84 6.87 -3.06
CA ILE A 34 12.91 8.34 -2.93
C ILE A 34 11.63 8.85 -2.27
N PHE A 35 10.45 8.45 -2.73
CA PHE A 35 9.18 8.84 -2.07
C PHE A 35 9.18 8.44 -0.59
N TRP A 36 9.63 7.22 -0.28
CA TRP A 36 9.71 6.72 1.08
C TRP A 36 10.63 7.57 1.97
N LEU A 37 11.82 7.94 1.46
CA LEU A 37 12.80 8.75 2.20
C LEU A 37 12.37 10.21 2.38
N VAL A 38 11.67 10.79 1.39
CA VAL A 38 11.02 12.10 1.55
C VAL A 38 9.98 12.02 2.66
N GLY A 39 9.12 10.98 2.65
CA GLY A 39 8.17 10.70 3.73
C GLY A 39 8.87 10.59 5.10
N GLY A 40 9.94 9.80 5.19
CA GLY A 40 10.74 9.63 6.40
C GLY A 40 11.36 10.93 6.92
N THR A 41 11.79 11.82 6.02
CA THR A 41 12.31 13.14 6.40
C THR A 41 11.23 13.99 7.07
N PHE A 42 10.03 14.05 6.50
CA PHE A 42 8.91 14.78 7.10
C PHE A 42 8.35 14.10 8.35
N LEU A 43 8.46 12.77 8.45
CA LEU A 43 8.17 12.01 9.66
C LEU A 43 9.09 12.45 10.82
N VAL A 44 10.39 12.65 10.54
CA VAL A 44 11.32 13.22 11.52
C VAL A 44 10.86 14.61 11.94
N LEU A 45 10.59 15.49 10.98
CA LEU A 45 10.14 16.87 11.25
C LEU A 45 8.85 16.93 12.09
N LEU A 46 7.92 15.99 11.89
CA LEU A 46 6.73 15.82 12.71
C LEU A 46 7.07 15.30 14.11
N GLY A 47 7.92 14.29 14.22
CA GLY A 47 8.34 13.73 15.50
C GLY A 47 8.99 14.76 16.43
N VAL A 48 9.85 15.64 15.91
CA VAL A 48 10.46 16.73 16.69
C VAL A 48 9.46 17.81 17.12
N ARG A 49 8.27 17.85 16.52
CA ARG A 49 7.18 18.76 16.94
C ARG A 49 6.35 18.16 18.05
N ILE A 50 6.13 16.84 17.99
CA ILE A 50 5.40 16.10 19.03
C ILE A 50 6.22 16.06 20.33
N ALA A 51 7.52 15.76 20.22
CA ALA A 51 8.43 15.60 21.35
C ALA A 51 9.88 16.02 21.02
N SER A 52 10.89 15.44 21.66
CA SER A 52 12.31 15.74 21.39
C SER A 52 12.86 15.01 20.16
N ALA A 53 14.00 15.49 19.63
CA ALA A 53 14.72 14.83 18.53
C ALA A 53 15.18 13.41 18.84
N TRP A 54 15.39 13.08 20.12
CA TRP A 54 15.75 11.72 20.53
C TRP A 54 14.54 10.78 20.55
N ALA A 55 13.35 11.31 20.83
CA ALA A 55 12.12 10.53 20.94
C ALA A 55 11.60 10.03 19.59
N ILE A 56 11.97 10.66 18.47
CA ILE A 56 11.61 10.17 17.14
C ILE A 56 12.49 9.01 16.65
N LEU A 57 13.67 8.79 17.25
CA LEU A 57 14.59 7.74 16.75
C LEU A 57 13.99 6.32 16.76
N PRO A 58 13.26 5.87 17.81
CA PRO A 58 12.61 4.56 17.76
C PRO A 58 11.53 4.45 16.68
N GLY A 59 10.73 5.51 16.50
CA GLY A 59 9.72 5.57 15.44
C GLY A 59 10.33 5.58 14.04
N LEU A 60 11.41 6.34 13.84
CA LEU A 60 12.15 6.37 12.58
C LEU A 60 12.81 5.03 12.29
N ALA A 61 13.39 4.38 13.30
CA ALA A 61 13.99 3.06 13.15
C ALA A 61 12.95 2.02 12.73
N PHE A 62 11.77 2.04 13.35
CA PHE A 62 10.63 1.23 12.92
C PHE A 62 10.20 1.54 11.48
N PHE A 63 10.07 2.83 11.13
CA PHE A 63 9.65 3.25 9.80
C PHE A 63 10.65 2.91 8.70
N LEU A 64 11.96 2.90 8.94
CA LEU A 64 12.97 2.67 7.90
C LEU A 64 13.50 1.24 7.86
N PHE A 65 13.57 0.54 8.99
CA PHE A 65 14.34 -0.69 9.11
C PHE A 65 13.52 -1.93 9.50
N LEU A 66 12.21 -1.79 9.72
CA LEU A 66 11.33 -2.95 9.79
C LEU A 66 11.37 -3.70 8.44
N PRO A 67 11.48 -5.04 8.41
CA PRO A 67 11.59 -5.79 7.14
C PRO A 67 10.47 -5.47 6.14
N PHE A 68 9.22 -5.42 6.61
CA PHE A 68 8.08 -5.05 5.77
C PHE A 68 8.22 -3.64 5.16
N SER A 69 8.76 -2.67 5.91
CA SER A 69 9.02 -1.32 5.38
C SER A 69 10.05 -1.33 4.25
N ILE A 70 11.11 -2.11 4.38
CA ILE A 70 12.13 -2.25 3.33
C ILE A 70 11.54 -2.86 2.06
N TYR A 71 10.61 -3.82 2.19
CA TYR A 71 9.92 -4.40 1.02
C TYR A 71 8.94 -3.40 0.40
N ALA A 72 8.08 -2.77 1.20
CA ALA A 72 7.06 -1.84 0.74
C ALA A 72 7.67 -0.60 0.06
N SER A 73 8.73 -0.03 0.63
CA SER A 73 9.40 1.17 0.10
C SER A 73 10.03 1.01 -1.28
N ARG A 74 10.24 -0.24 -1.73
CA ARG A 74 10.82 -0.54 -3.04
C ARG A 74 9.90 -1.34 -3.96
N SER A 75 8.71 -1.71 -3.49
CA SER A 75 7.72 -2.42 -4.30
C SER A 75 7.26 -1.50 -5.42
N PHE A 76 7.07 -1.98 -6.66
CA PHE A 76 6.57 -1.15 -7.77
C PHE A 76 5.04 -1.01 -7.65
N GLN A 77 4.63 -0.22 -6.67
CA GLN A 77 3.24 0.04 -6.34
C GLN A 77 3.12 1.49 -5.79
N PRO A 78 1.94 2.12 -5.82
CA PRO A 78 1.80 3.54 -5.47
C PRO A 78 1.89 3.84 -3.96
N GLU A 79 1.94 2.83 -3.09
CA GLU A 79 1.82 2.98 -1.64
C GLU A 79 2.92 3.84 -1.02
N ALA A 80 4.16 3.76 -1.52
CA ALA A 80 5.26 4.60 -1.03
C ALA A 80 4.99 6.09 -1.30
N SER A 81 4.50 6.40 -2.50
CA SER A 81 4.12 7.77 -2.88
C SER A 81 2.88 8.26 -2.13
N MET A 82 1.87 7.39 -1.93
CA MET A 82 0.71 7.68 -1.10
C MET A 82 1.14 8.04 0.34
N ALA A 83 1.98 7.22 0.96
CA ALA A 83 2.47 7.44 2.32
C ALA A 83 3.21 8.78 2.44
N MET A 84 4.08 9.10 1.47
CA MET A 84 4.75 10.40 1.40
C MET A 84 3.75 11.56 1.38
N TRP A 85 2.77 11.54 0.48
CA TRP A 85 1.79 12.63 0.36
C TRP A 85 0.91 12.77 1.60
N VAL A 86 0.53 11.67 2.25
CA VAL A 86 -0.19 11.72 3.53
C VAL A 86 0.68 12.34 4.63
N ILE A 87 1.95 11.95 4.76
CA ILE A 87 2.88 12.53 5.75
C ILE A 87 3.09 14.03 5.49
N LEU A 88 3.26 14.43 4.24
CA LEU A 88 3.34 15.84 3.83
C LEU A 88 2.06 16.61 4.18
N THR A 89 0.90 16.00 4.01
CA THR A 89 -0.40 16.57 4.39
C THR A 89 -0.48 16.78 5.91
N ILE A 90 -0.09 15.79 6.71
CA ILE A 90 -0.01 15.91 8.17
C ILE A 90 0.92 17.07 8.56
N PHE A 91 2.11 17.13 7.96
CA PHE A 91 3.06 18.22 8.20
C PHE A 91 2.46 19.59 7.87
N ALA A 92 1.80 19.72 6.72
CA ALA A 92 1.16 20.97 6.32
C ALA A 92 0.03 21.38 7.30
N PHE A 93 -0.74 20.44 7.84
CA PHE A 93 -1.73 20.70 8.89
C PHE A 93 -1.12 21.22 10.19
N TYR A 94 0.01 20.64 10.64
CA TYR A 94 0.74 21.16 11.79
C TYR A 94 1.17 22.62 11.55
N ARG A 95 1.72 22.90 10.36
CA ARG A 95 2.18 24.25 10.01
C ARG A 95 1.05 25.26 9.88
N TRP A 96 -0.11 24.83 9.36
CA TRP A 96 -1.31 25.68 9.28
C TRP A 96 -1.92 25.94 10.65
N THR A 97 -1.87 24.98 11.56
CA THR A 97 -2.34 25.16 12.94
C THR A 97 -1.47 26.17 13.69
N ASP A 98 -0.14 26.11 13.52
CA ASP A 98 0.78 27.11 14.08
C ASP A 98 0.60 28.49 13.45
N SER A 99 0.34 28.54 12.15
CA SER A 99 0.35 29.77 11.35
C SER A 99 -0.64 29.64 10.17
N PRO A 100 -1.91 30.06 10.34
CA PRO A 100 -2.99 29.81 9.37
C PRO A 100 -2.89 30.73 8.15
N THR A 101 -1.87 30.51 7.33
CA THR A 101 -1.61 31.24 6.08
C THR A 101 -2.17 30.49 4.87
N TRP A 102 -2.45 31.23 3.79
CA TRP A 102 -2.91 30.67 2.52
C TRP A 102 -1.94 29.66 1.92
N LYS A 103 -0.62 29.86 2.10
CA LYS A 103 0.40 28.91 1.66
C LYS A 103 0.12 27.51 2.22
N TRP A 104 -0.10 27.40 3.53
CA TRP A 104 -0.34 26.09 4.16
C TRP A 104 -1.71 25.53 3.81
N ALA A 105 -2.74 26.37 3.70
CA ALA A 105 -4.06 25.92 3.24
C ALA A 105 -4.01 25.29 1.85
N ILE A 106 -3.32 25.94 0.89
CA ILE A 106 -3.14 25.41 -0.46
C ILE A 106 -2.30 24.13 -0.43
N LEU A 107 -1.20 24.10 0.32
CA LEU A 107 -0.34 22.90 0.43
C LEU A 107 -1.08 21.70 1.03
N ILE A 108 -1.91 21.90 2.06
CA ILE A 108 -2.78 20.84 2.59
C ILE A 108 -3.71 20.32 1.49
N GLY A 109 -4.38 21.25 0.81
CA GLY A 109 -5.27 20.98 -0.31
C GLY A 109 -4.63 20.10 -1.38
N VAL A 110 -3.49 20.56 -1.88
CA VAL A 110 -2.73 19.90 -2.96
C VAL A 110 -2.15 18.57 -2.51
N PHE A 111 -1.48 18.50 -1.36
CA PHE A 111 -0.87 17.24 -0.89
C PHE A 111 -1.94 16.20 -0.56
N GLY A 112 -3.04 16.59 0.09
CA GLY A 112 -4.13 15.68 0.38
C GLY A 112 -4.86 15.23 -0.88
N GLY A 113 -5.06 16.14 -1.84
CA GLY A 113 -5.67 15.84 -3.13
C GLY A 113 -4.82 14.89 -3.97
N ILE A 114 -3.50 15.10 -4.03
CA ILE A 114 -2.59 14.17 -4.71
C ILE A 114 -2.57 12.82 -3.99
N ALA A 115 -2.55 12.78 -2.64
CA ALA A 115 -2.59 11.52 -1.89
C ALA A 115 -3.82 10.69 -2.26
N ALA A 116 -5.01 11.31 -2.23
CA ALA A 116 -6.27 10.65 -2.58
C ALA A 116 -6.40 10.33 -4.07
N LEU A 117 -5.75 11.10 -4.95
CA LEU A 117 -5.73 10.82 -6.39
C LEU A 117 -4.83 9.61 -6.70
N VAL A 118 -3.63 9.57 -6.11
CA VAL A 118 -2.70 8.44 -6.27
C VAL A 118 -3.34 7.16 -5.78
N LYS A 119 -3.98 7.20 -4.61
CA LYS A 119 -4.72 6.06 -4.07
C LYS A 119 -5.88 6.55 -3.23
N ILE A 120 -7.10 6.25 -3.63
CA ILE A 120 -8.32 6.70 -2.93
C ILE A 120 -8.36 6.27 -1.45
N VAL A 121 -7.65 5.18 -1.11
CA VAL A 121 -7.42 4.72 0.26
C VAL A 121 -6.86 5.82 1.18
N ALA A 122 -6.06 6.75 0.67
CA ALA A 122 -5.52 7.87 1.45
C ALA A 122 -6.63 8.76 2.06
N ALA A 123 -7.81 8.82 1.43
CA ALA A 123 -8.97 9.59 1.89
C ALA A 123 -9.39 9.20 3.32
N PHE A 124 -9.29 7.91 3.67
CA PHE A 124 -9.60 7.41 5.01
C PHE A 124 -8.68 7.95 6.09
N PHE A 125 -7.46 8.37 5.74
CA PHE A 125 -6.50 8.94 6.70
C PHE A 125 -6.60 10.46 6.74
N ILE A 126 -6.60 11.11 5.57
CA ILE A 126 -6.59 12.58 5.47
C ILE A 126 -7.93 13.20 5.88
N GLY A 127 -9.06 12.53 5.68
CA GLY A 127 -10.40 13.04 6.02
C GLY A 127 -10.59 13.23 7.53
N PRO A 128 -10.50 12.15 8.34
CA PRO A 128 -10.54 12.25 9.80
C PRO A 128 -9.45 13.19 10.36
N LEU A 129 -8.24 13.15 9.80
CA LEU A 129 -7.17 14.08 10.16
C LEU A 129 -7.58 15.55 9.96
N ALA A 130 -8.13 15.88 8.79
CA ALA A 130 -8.58 17.24 8.48
C ALA A 130 -9.67 17.72 9.45
N ILE A 131 -10.66 16.86 9.71
CA ILE A 131 -11.71 17.12 10.70
C ILE A 131 -11.07 17.39 12.07
N ALA A 132 -10.15 16.53 12.50
CA ALA A 132 -9.52 16.66 13.79
C ALA A 132 -8.66 17.94 13.88
N ALA A 133 -7.91 18.29 12.82
CA ALA A 133 -7.02 19.45 12.77
C ALA A 133 -7.80 20.77 12.84
N ILE A 134 -9.01 20.78 12.28
CA ILE A 134 -9.91 21.93 12.30
C ILE A 134 -10.57 22.08 13.68
N LEU A 135 -11.02 20.98 14.29
CA LEU A 135 -11.83 21.00 15.51
C LEU A 135 -11.02 21.11 16.80
N TRP A 136 -9.87 20.45 16.92
CA TRP A 136 -9.11 20.35 18.18
C TRP A 136 -7.90 21.28 18.28
N LYS A 137 -7.95 22.46 17.64
CA LYS A 137 -6.87 23.46 17.76
C LYS A 137 -6.53 23.75 19.23
N PRO A 138 -5.24 23.87 19.60
CA PRO A 138 -4.83 24.10 20.98
C PRO A 138 -5.55 25.29 21.63
N GLY A 139 -6.11 25.08 22.83
CA GLY A 139 -6.76 26.13 23.62
C GLY A 139 -8.18 26.51 23.24
N ALA A 140 -8.88 25.72 22.40
CA ALA A 140 -10.21 26.08 21.90
C ALA A 140 -11.27 24.98 22.08
N ASP A 141 -12.52 25.42 22.22
CA ASP A 141 -13.72 24.57 22.27
C ASP A 141 -14.06 24.03 20.87
N PRO A 142 -14.24 22.70 20.69
CA PRO A 142 -14.54 22.09 19.39
C PRO A 142 -15.80 22.63 18.69
N VAL A 143 -16.86 22.95 19.44
CA VAL A 143 -18.13 23.45 18.90
C VAL A 143 -17.96 24.86 18.35
N ARG A 144 -17.22 25.71 19.08
CA ARG A 144 -16.90 27.08 18.62
C ARG A 144 -15.97 27.04 17.40
N ASN A 145 -15.02 26.11 17.38
CA ASN A 145 -14.13 25.93 16.24
C ASN A 145 -14.87 25.50 14.99
N PHE A 146 -15.83 24.59 15.08
CA PHE A 146 -16.64 24.18 13.93
C PHE A 146 -17.35 25.38 13.28
N LYS A 147 -18.04 26.20 14.09
CA LYS A 147 -18.74 27.41 13.60
C LYS A 147 -17.78 28.41 12.95
N THR A 148 -16.56 28.52 13.46
CA THR A 148 -15.53 29.42 12.91
C THR A 148 -14.93 28.84 11.62
N ALA A 149 -14.75 27.52 11.57
CA ALA A 149 -14.17 26.82 10.43
C ALA A 149 -15.05 26.90 9.19
N VAL A 150 -16.36 26.73 9.32
CA VAL A 150 -17.30 26.86 8.19
C VAL A 150 -17.36 28.27 7.61
N ARG A 151 -16.92 29.28 8.38
CA ARG A 151 -16.79 30.68 7.91
C ARG A 151 -15.40 30.99 7.35
N ASN A 152 -14.43 30.09 7.49
CA ASN A 152 -13.06 30.31 7.05
C ASN A 152 -12.89 29.87 5.58
N PRO A 153 -12.59 30.79 4.64
CA PRO A 153 -12.43 30.44 3.24
C PRO A 153 -11.25 29.48 2.99
N GLN A 154 -10.23 29.47 3.86
CA GLN A 154 -9.12 28.52 3.76
C GLN A 154 -9.58 27.07 3.94
N VAL A 155 -10.56 26.82 4.82
CA VAL A 155 -11.11 25.48 5.05
C VAL A 155 -11.82 24.96 3.81
N TRP A 156 -12.57 25.82 3.13
CA TRP A 156 -13.24 25.47 1.88
C TRP A 156 -12.26 25.24 0.74
N VAL A 157 -11.19 26.03 0.65
CA VAL A 157 -10.12 25.79 -0.35
C VAL A 157 -9.38 24.49 -0.07
N ILE A 158 -9.08 24.18 1.19
CA ILE A 158 -8.52 22.88 1.59
C ILE A 158 -9.45 21.76 1.11
N ALA A 159 -10.73 21.81 1.47
CA ALA A 159 -11.71 20.77 1.11
C ALA A 159 -11.85 20.62 -0.42
N LEU A 160 -11.97 21.72 -1.14
CA LEU A 160 -12.08 21.72 -2.61
C LEU A 160 -10.85 21.07 -3.25
N LEU A 161 -9.65 21.49 -2.88
CA LEU A 161 -8.41 20.97 -3.47
C LEU A 161 -8.12 19.52 -3.07
N MET A 162 -8.52 19.10 -1.87
CA MET A 162 -8.38 17.70 -1.43
C MET A 162 -9.32 16.75 -2.17
N VAL A 163 -10.52 17.20 -2.53
CA VAL A 163 -11.58 16.32 -3.06
C VAL A 163 -11.63 16.36 -4.58
N LEU A 164 -11.46 17.55 -5.18
CA LEU A 164 -11.72 17.78 -6.61
C LEU A 164 -10.91 16.87 -7.54
N PRO A 165 -9.59 16.64 -7.35
CA PRO A 165 -8.81 15.81 -8.28
C PRO A 165 -9.32 14.37 -8.33
N SER A 166 -9.55 13.76 -7.16
CA SER A 166 -10.06 12.39 -7.05
C SER A 166 -11.49 12.28 -7.57
N VAL A 167 -12.37 13.23 -7.22
CA VAL A 167 -13.76 13.23 -7.72
C VAL A 167 -13.78 13.33 -9.24
N TRP A 168 -12.98 14.23 -9.82
CA TRP A 168 -12.88 14.36 -11.26
C TRP A 168 -12.43 13.04 -11.92
N TYR A 169 -11.34 12.45 -11.43
CA TYR A 169 -10.80 11.22 -12.00
C TYR A 169 -11.76 10.03 -11.86
N TYR A 170 -12.19 9.73 -10.64
CA TYR A 170 -12.97 8.51 -10.37
C TYR A 170 -14.42 8.60 -10.88
N LEU A 171 -15.05 9.77 -10.85
CA LEU A 171 -16.44 9.91 -11.31
C LEU A 171 -16.59 10.29 -12.78
N PHE A 172 -15.59 10.94 -13.39
CA PHE A 172 -15.71 11.43 -14.77
C PHE A 172 -14.69 10.81 -15.72
N ALA A 173 -13.47 10.49 -15.29
CA ALA A 173 -12.48 9.87 -16.18
C ALA A 173 -12.63 8.35 -16.29
N ILE A 174 -12.99 7.66 -15.19
CA ILE A 174 -13.15 6.19 -15.17
C ILE A 174 -14.43 5.71 -14.45
N PRO A 175 -15.63 6.24 -14.77
CA PRO A 175 -16.86 5.97 -14.01
C PRO A 175 -17.22 4.48 -13.93
N GLU A 176 -17.09 3.73 -15.03
CA GLU A 176 -17.46 2.31 -15.08
C GLU A 176 -16.53 1.44 -14.21
N SER A 177 -15.22 1.64 -14.32
CA SER A 177 -14.24 0.91 -13.50
C SER A 177 -14.36 1.26 -12.03
N SER A 178 -14.66 2.51 -11.69
CA SER A 178 -14.93 2.93 -10.31
C SER A 178 -16.18 2.25 -9.74
N ALA A 179 -17.27 2.20 -10.51
CA ALA A 179 -18.52 1.56 -10.08
C ALA A 179 -18.33 0.05 -9.85
N GLU A 180 -17.68 -0.64 -10.80
CA GLU A 180 -17.30 -2.05 -10.65
C GLU A 180 -16.44 -2.27 -9.40
N TYR A 181 -15.46 -1.40 -9.17
CA TYR A 181 -14.56 -1.51 -8.03
C TYR A 181 -15.30 -1.38 -6.70
N VAL A 182 -16.19 -0.38 -6.59
CA VAL A 182 -17.00 -0.17 -5.40
C VAL A 182 -17.90 -1.36 -5.11
N ASP A 183 -18.61 -1.86 -6.13
CA ASP A 183 -19.53 -2.99 -5.98
C ASP A 183 -18.81 -4.29 -5.62
N THR A 184 -17.63 -4.54 -6.21
CA THR A 184 -16.93 -5.83 -6.06
C THR A 184 -16.02 -5.90 -4.85
N TRP A 185 -15.31 -4.81 -4.55
CA TRP A 185 -14.12 -4.85 -3.70
C TRP A 185 -14.26 -4.14 -2.36
N THR A 186 -15.40 -3.50 -2.09
CA THR A 186 -15.63 -2.72 -0.86
C THR A 186 -16.64 -3.38 0.06
N LEU A 187 -16.84 -2.79 1.24
CA LEU A 187 -17.85 -3.17 2.22
C LEU A 187 -19.26 -3.34 1.60
N ILE A 188 -19.58 -2.60 0.54
CA ILE A 188 -20.88 -2.69 -0.13
C ILE A 188 -21.13 -4.10 -0.67
N GLY A 189 -20.15 -4.68 -1.39
CA GLY A 189 -20.26 -6.05 -1.93
C GLY A 189 -19.90 -7.16 -0.94
N GLU A 190 -19.11 -6.85 0.08
CA GLU A 190 -18.45 -7.85 0.93
C GLU A 190 -18.81 -7.71 2.43
N TRP A 191 -19.96 -7.09 2.76
CA TRP A 191 -20.39 -6.81 4.14
C TRP A 191 -20.44 -8.04 5.05
N ALA A 192 -20.81 -9.21 4.51
CA ALA A 192 -20.88 -10.46 5.26
C ALA A 192 -19.52 -10.88 5.83
N THR A 193 -18.42 -10.52 5.16
CA THR A 193 -17.06 -10.80 5.59
C THR A 193 -16.73 -10.04 6.88
N VAL A 194 -17.19 -8.79 7.05
CA VAL A 194 -16.92 -7.95 8.24
C VAL A 194 -17.60 -8.49 9.50
N ILE A 195 -18.72 -9.19 9.37
CA ILE A 195 -19.44 -9.77 10.51
C ILE A 195 -18.80 -11.10 10.95
N SER A 196 -17.98 -11.72 10.09
CA SER A 196 -17.28 -12.96 10.43
C SER A 196 -16.18 -12.72 11.47
N PRO A 197 -16.14 -13.48 12.59
CA PRO A 197 -15.02 -13.42 13.52
C PRO A 197 -13.66 -13.72 12.86
N SER A 198 -13.67 -14.56 11.82
CA SER A 198 -12.46 -14.95 11.09
C SER A 198 -11.77 -13.77 10.39
N PHE A 199 -12.54 -12.74 10.00
CA PHE A 199 -12.00 -11.52 9.39
C PHE A 199 -11.06 -10.80 10.34
N TYR A 200 -11.48 -10.56 11.59
CA TYR A 200 -10.68 -9.87 12.60
C TYR A 200 -9.44 -10.68 13.01
N ILE A 201 -9.57 -12.00 13.13
CA ILE A 201 -8.43 -12.88 13.43
C ILE A 201 -7.40 -12.79 12.31
N ARG A 202 -7.82 -12.90 11.05
CA ARG A 202 -6.90 -12.83 9.89
C ARG A 202 -6.27 -11.44 9.75
N TRP A 203 -7.04 -10.38 10.00
CA TRP A 203 -6.49 -9.02 10.04
C TRP A 203 -5.39 -8.91 11.10
N MET A 204 -5.63 -9.36 12.33
CA MET A 204 -4.63 -9.31 13.40
C MET A 204 -3.41 -10.19 13.11
N LEU A 205 -3.60 -11.37 12.51
CA LEU A 205 -2.50 -12.24 12.08
C LEU A 205 -1.62 -11.58 11.01
N LEU A 206 -2.23 -10.90 10.03
CA LEU A 206 -1.48 -10.19 8.99
C LEU A 206 -0.72 -8.98 9.56
N VAL A 207 -1.33 -8.25 10.49
CA VAL A 207 -0.66 -7.15 11.21
C VAL A 207 0.47 -7.69 12.09
N GLN A 208 0.26 -8.80 12.80
CA GLN A 208 1.30 -9.46 13.59
C GLN A 208 2.48 -9.87 12.72
N ALA A 209 2.23 -10.48 11.55
CA ALA A 209 3.27 -10.97 10.67
C ALA A 209 4.16 -9.85 10.10
N ASN A 210 3.57 -8.68 9.80
CA ASN A 210 4.29 -7.60 9.13
C ASN A 210 4.88 -6.54 10.08
N PHE A 211 4.23 -6.29 11.22
CA PHE A 211 4.55 -5.18 12.12
C PHE A 211 4.93 -5.61 13.54
N GLY A 212 4.41 -6.76 13.98
CA GLY A 212 4.41 -7.16 15.38
C GLY A 212 3.38 -6.36 16.20
N LEU A 213 2.35 -7.03 16.72
CA LEU A 213 1.24 -6.39 17.44
C LEU A 213 1.71 -5.61 18.67
N THR A 214 2.79 -6.01 19.32
CA THR A 214 3.36 -5.28 20.46
C THR A 214 3.67 -3.83 20.09
N LEU A 215 4.33 -3.58 18.96
CA LEU A 215 4.67 -2.21 18.54
C LEU A 215 3.44 -1.42 18.12
N VAL A 216 2.47 -2.08 17.50
CA VAL A 216 1.17 -1.49 17.13
C VAL A 216 0.42 -1.01 18.37
N PHE A 217 0.31 -1.85 19.41
CA PHE A 217 -0.35 -1.49 20.66
C PHE A 217 0.44 -0.46 21.48
N LEU A 218 1.77 -0.52 21.50
CA LEU A 218 2.59 0.54 22.10
C LEU A 218 2.41 1.87 21.37
N GLY A 219 2.24 1.85 20.05
CA GLY A 219 1.84 3.00 19.25
C GLY A 219 0.49 3.56 19.72
N LEU A 220 -0.55 2.73 19.83
CA LEU A 220 -1.85 3.17 20.35
C LEU A 220 -1.75 3.80 21.75
N ILE A 221 -1.00 3.18 22.67
CA ILE A 221 -0.74 3.74 24.00
C ILE A 221 -0.06 5.10 23.88
N GLY A 222 0.97 5.21 23.04
CA GLY A 222 1.68 6.46 22.78
C GLY A 222 0.78 7.56 22.23
N ALA A 223 -0.14 7.23 21.31
CA ALA A 223 -1.16 8.17 20.83
C ALA A 223 -2.09 8.65 21.97
N MET A 224 -2.51 7.76 22.87
CA MET A 224 -3.41 8.09 23.99
C MET A 224 -2.78 9.01 25.04
N ILE A 225 -1.46 8.91 25.26
CA ILE A 225 -0.73 9.73 26.23
C ILE A 225 -0.14 11.01 25.61
N ALA A 226 -0.30 11.21 24.30
CA ALA A 226 0.17 12.41 23.61
C ALA A 226 -0.55 13.66 24.14
N LYS A 227 0.05 14.84 23.88
CA LYS A 227 -0.58 16.13 24.19
C LYS A 227 -1.94 16.24 23.47
N PRO A 228 -2.91 17.01 23.99
CA PRO A 228 -4.30 16.98 23.49
C PRO A 228 -4.46 17.11 21.98
N PHE A 229 -3.75 18.04 21.34
CA PHE A 229 -3.78 18.22 19.88
C PHE A 229 -3.17 17.02 19.15
N ASP A 230 -1.94 16.62 19.50
CA ASP A 230 -1.25 15.48 18.89
C ASP A 230 -2.05 14.18 19.04
N ARG A 231 -2.65 13.97 20.23
CA ARG A 231 -3.55 12.84 20.50
C ARG A 231 -4.76 12.85 19.57
N ALA A 232 -5.41 14.00 19.38
CA ALA A 232 -6.53 14.10 18.45
C ALA A 232 -6.10 13.77 17.01
N MET A 233 -4.93 14.24 16.59
CA MET A 233 -4.39 13.96 15.24
C MET A 233 -4.12 12.46 15.06
N LEU A 234 -3.39 11.85 16.00
CA LEU A 234 -3.01 10.45 15.94
C LEU A 234 -4.24 9.53 16.03
N LEU A 235 -5.18 9.81 16.94
CA LEU A 235 -6.41 9.02 17.06
C LEU A 235 -7.31 9.15 15.83
N ALA A 236 -7.32 10.30 15.16
CA ALA A 236 -8.02 10.45 13.89
C ALA A 236 -7.40 9.58 12.79
N LEU A 237 -6.06 9.47 12.74
CA LEU A 237 -5.38 8.56 11.81
C LEU A 237 -5.64 7.08 12.15
N TRP A 238 -5.67 6.72 13.44
CA TRP A 238 -6.05 5.36 13.89
C TRP A 238 -7.51 5.02 13.55
N LEU A 239 -8.42 5.97 13.74
CA LEU A 239 -9.81 5.84 13.28
C LEU A 239 -9.85 5.61 11.77
N GLY A 240 -9.06 6.39 11.01
CA GLY A 240 -8.90 6.22 9.58
C GLY A 240 -8.47 4.81 9.18
N TYR A 241 -7.43 4.27 9.84
CA TYR A 241 -6.96 2.89 9.63
C TYR A 241 -8.05 1.84 9.93
N GLY A 242 -8.79 2.02 11.03
CA GLY A 242 -9.88 1.13 11.41
C GLY A 242 -11.02 1.14 10.39
N VAL A 243 -11.49 2.33 9.99
CA VAL A 243 -12.56 2.49 8.98
C VAL A 243 -12.11 1.95 7.62
N HIS A 244 -10.87 2.26 7.21
CA HIS A 244 -10.26 1.72 6.00
C HIS A 244 -10.29 0.19 5.98
N GLY A 245 -9.85 -0.46 7.06
CA GLY A 245 -9.78 -1.92 7.09
C GLY A 245 -11.16 -2.59 7.04
N LEU A 246 -12.17 -1.97 7.68
CA LEU A 246 -13.56 -2.39 7.57
C LEU A 246 -14.14 -2.17 6.17
N TYR A 247 -13.70 -1.12 5.48
CA TYR A 247 -14.19 -0.77 4.15
C TYR A 247 -13.67 -1.69 3.04
N PHE A 248 -12.51 -2.33 3.23
CA PHE A 248 -11.90 -3.27 2.27
C PHE A 248 -11.78 -4.69 2.85
N PRO A 249 -12.91 -5.35 3.15
CA PRO A 249 -12.92 -6.54 4.01
C PRO A 249 -12.22 -7.75 3.40
N ARG A 250 -12.13 -7.83 2.06
CA ARG A 250 -11.43 -8.91 1.38
C ARG A 250 -9.92 -8.70 1.40
N GLN A 251 -9.48 -7.46 1.19
CA GLN A 251 -8.07 -7.11 1.03
C GLN A 251 -7.36 -6.94 2.36
N THR A 252 -8.01 -6.33 3.35
CA THR A 252 -7.47 -6.14 4.70
C THR A 252 -6.86 -7.41 5.32
N PRO A 253 -7.47 -8.60 5.26
CA PRO A 253 -6.88 -9.83 5.81
C PRO A 253 -5.96 -10.60 4.84
N THR A 254 -5.80 -10.16 3.59
CA THR A 254 -5.10 -10.95 2.54
C THR A 254 -3.98 -10.21 1.82
N HIS A 255 -3.98 -8.88 1.80
CA HIS A 255 -3.02 -8.05 1.08
C HIS A 255 -2.30 -7.14 2.06
N ASP A 256 -1.00 -7.37 2.23
CA ASP A 256 -0.14 -6.63 3.15
C ASP A 256 -0.02 -5.14 2.80
N TYR A 257 -0.03 -4.79 1.52
CA TYR A 257 0.10 -3.40 1.05
C TYR A 257 -1.05 -2.48 1.49
N TYR A 258 -2.22 -3.03 1.83
CA TYR A 258 -3.32 -2.26 2.46
C TYR A 258 -2.95 -1.74 3.86
N HIS A 259 -1.88 -2.26 4.48
CA HIS A 259 -1.42 -1.84 5.80
C HIS A 259 -0.22 -0.89 5.76
N VAL A 260 0.27 -0.45 4.59
CA VAL A 260 1.48 0.40 4.51
C VAL A 260 1.34 1.69 5.32
N MET A 261 0.14 2.27 5.39
CA MET A 261 -0.13 3.47 6.21
C MET A 261 0.01 3.25 7.73
N LEU A 262 -0.01 2.00 8.19
CA LEU A 262 0.27 1.66 9.58
C LEU A 262 1.74 1.94 9.94
N LEU A 263 2.67 1.93 8.97
CA LEU A 263 4.09 2.24 9.20
C LEU A 263 4.30 3.66 9.75
N PRO A 264 3.93 4.75 9.03
CA PRO A 264 4.09 6.10 9.57
C PRO A 264 3.17 6.38 10.77
N LEU A 265 2.00 5.74 10.84
CA LEU A 265 1.07 5.89 11.95
C LEU A 265 1.67 5.37 13.26
N VAL A 266 2.17 4.14 13.28
CA VAL A 266 2.82 3.56 14.46
C VAL A 266 4.11 4.33 14.77
N ALA A 267 4.90 4.67 13.76
CA ALA A 267 6.14 5.42 13.96
C ALA A 267 5.92 6.76 14.68
N LEU A 268 4.95 7.58 14.26
CA LEU A 268 4.60 8.82 14.97
C LEU A 268 3.96 8.56 16.33
N SER A 269 3.12 7.53 16.42
CA SER A 269 2.42 7.22 17.67
C SER A 269 3.37 6.68 18.75
N LEU A 270 4.53 6.14 18.40
CA LEU A 270 5.56 5.72 19.36
C LEU A 270 6.29 6.92 20.00
N VAL A 271 6.28 8.10 19.37
CA VAL A 271 7.07 9.28 19.81
C VAL A 271 6.74 9.73 21.24
N PRO A 272 5.47 9.90 21.65
CA PRO A 272 5.14 10.33 23.01
C PRO A 272 5.60 9.33 24.07
N LEU A 273 5.47 8.02 23.79
CA LEU A 273 5.93 6.97 24.68
C LEU A 273 7.47 6.92 24.75
N ALA A 274 8.14 7.04 23.61
CA ALA A 274 9.59 7.12 23.53
C ALA A 274 10.12 8.33 24.33
N GLN A 275 9.43 9.48 24.31
CA GLN A 275 9.82 10.65 25.09
C GLN A 275 9.92 10.33 26.59
N LEU A 276 8.96 9.59 27.16
CA LEU A 276 9.00 9.21 28.57
C LEU A 276 10.22 8.34 28.92
N LEU A 277 10.63 7.46 28.00
CA LEU A 277 11.82 6.63 28.18
C LEU A 277 13.09 7.46 28.02
N ILE A 278 13.14 8.32 27.01
CA ILE A 278 14.27 9.21 26.73
C ILE A 278 14.53 10.15 27.92
N ASP A 279 13.49 10.73 28.52
CA ASP A 279 13.64 11.60 29.70
C ASP A 279 14.27 10.87 30.89
N LYS A 280 14.00 9.57 31.03
CA LYS A 280 14.64 8.72 32.04
C LYS A 280 16.09 8.40 31.66
N ILE A 281 16.34 7.99 30.42
CA ILE A 281 17.67 7.63 29.90
C ILE A 281 18.63 8.84 29.96
N GLN A 282 18.16 10.04 29.66
CA GLN A 282 18.98 11.25 29.68
C GLN A 282 19.52 11.59 31.07
N LYS A 283 18.86 11.13 32.14
CA LYS A 283 19.29 11.29 33.54
C LYS A 283 20.28 10.21 34.00
N GLN A 284 20.54 9.18 33.18
CA GLN A 284 21.45 8.09 33.50
C GLN A 284 22.91 8.43 33.17
N PRO A 285 23.90 7.67 33.67
CA PRO A 285 25.30 7.81 33.25
C PRO A 285 25.50 7.52 31.76
N TRP A 286 26.62 7.98 31.20
CA TRP A 286 26.91 7.95 29.75
C TRP A 286 26.86 6.54 29.14
N TRP A 287 27.24 5.50 29.89
CA TRP A 287 27.22 4.12 29.41
C TRP A 287 25.79 3.62 29.17
N VAL A 288 24.80 4.01 29.98
CA VAL A 288 23.38 3.65 29.74
C VAL A 288 22.90 4.30 28.46
N LYS A 289 23.19 5.60 28.26
CA LYS A 289 22.80 6.33 27.05
C LYS A 289 23.39 5.68 25.79
N THR A 290 24.67 5.34 25.86
CA THR A 290 25.41 4.71 24.77
C THR A 290 24.86 3.31 24.47
N THR A 291 24.61 2.51 25.50
CA THR A 291 24.01 1.18 25.36
C THR A 291 22.60 1.24 24.79
N SER A 292 21.76 2.18 25.23
CA SER A 292 20.41 2.36 24.66
C SER A 292 20.46 2.72 23.17
N LEU A 293 21.38 3.60 22.77
CA LEU A 293 21.58 3.93 21.36
C LEU A 293 22.11 2.73 20.57
N LEU A 294 23.07 1.99 21.12
CA LEU A 294 23.62 0.79 20.49
C LEU A 294 22.55 -0.29 20.29
N ILE A 295 21.68 -0.52 21.27
CA ILE A 295 20.55 -1.44 21.13
C ILE A 295 19.64 -1.01 19.99
N LEU A 296 19.31 0.28 19.88
CA LEU A 296 18.48 0.78 18.78
C LEU A 296 19.15 0.56 17.41
N VAL A 297 20.47 0.77 17.32
CA VAL A 297 21.25 0.50 16.10
C VAL A 297 21.25 -0.99 15.78
N LEU A 298 21.46 -1.87 16.76
CA LEU A 298 21.47 -3.32 16.57
C LEU A 298 20.10 -3.85 16.12
N VAL A 299 19.00 -3.34 16.68
CA VAL A 299 17.63 -3.69 16.25
C VAL A 299 17.38 -3.25 14.80
N SER A 300 17.84 -2.03 14.44
CA SER A 300 17.73 -1.51 13.07
C SER A 300 18.55 -2.34 12.07
N PHE A 301 19.78 -2.70 12.46
CA PHE A 301 20.65 -3.56 11.69
C PHE A 301 20.04 -4.96 11.50
N TYR A 302 19.48 -5.54 12.56
CA TYR A 302 18.83 -6.85 12.50
C TYR A 302 17.65 -6.87 11.53
N GLY A 303 16.77 -5.87 11.58
CA GLY A 303 15.66 -5.74 10.62
C GLY A 303 16.15 -5.61 9.17
N SER A 304 17.18 -4.80 8.95
CA SER A 304 17.83 -4.66 7.64
C SER A 304 18.48 -5.96 7.15
N TRP A 305 19.09 -6.72 8.07
CA TRP A 305 19.72 -7.99 7.78
C TRP A 305 18.71 -9.07 7.38
N ILE A 306 17.57 -9.15 8.09
CA ILE A 306 16.46 -10.03 7.70
C ILE A 306 15.98 -9.68 6.29
N ALA A 307 15.68 -8.40 6.04
CA ALA A 307 15.18 -7.96 4.75
C ALA A 307 16.15 -8.31 3.62
N ARG A 308 17.45 -8.02 3.82
CA ARG A 308 18.51 -8.38 2.89
C ARG A 308 18.55 -9.89 2.65
N SER A 309 18.47 -10.70 3.70
CA SER A 309 18.58 -12.16 3.59
C SER A 309 17.42 -12.76 2.79
N VAL A 310 16.19 -12.30 3.03
CA VAL A 310 15.01 -12.72 2.24
C VAL A 310 15.14 -12.28 0.79
N LEU A 311 15.55 -11.03 0.54
CA LEU A 311 15.72 -10.50 -0.82
C LEU A 311 16.82 -11.22 -1.61
N LEU A 312 17.91 -11.63 -0.96
CA LEU A 312 18.97 -12.42 -1.59
C LEU A 312 18.58 -13.89 -1.77
N GLY A 313 17.69 -14.41 -0.94
CA GLY A 313 17.17 -15.77 -1.05
C GLY A 313 16.22 -15.96 -2.25
N GLN A 314 15.68 -14.88 -2.81
CA GLN A 314 14.82 -14.92 -3.99
C GLN A 314 15.67 -14.74 -5.27
N ASN A 315 15.66 -15.73 -6.17
CA ASN A 315 16.36 -15.69 -7.45
C ASN A 315 15.39 -15.74 -8.62
N TYR A 316 15.29 -14.63 -9.37
CA TYR A 316 14.43 -14.50 -10.55
C TYR A 316 15.23 -14.41 -11.87
N GLN A 317 16.52 -14.75 -11.87
CA GLN A 317 17.35 -14.64 -13.08
C GLN A 317 16.88 -15.55 -14.21
N ALA A 318 16.30 -16.71 -13.89
CA ALA A 318 15.76 -17.64 -14.88
C ALA A 318 14.36 -17.25 -15.38
N THR A 319 13.67 -16.33 -14.69
CA THR A 319 12.28 -15.96 -14.99
C THR A 319 12.09 -15.42 -16.41
N PRO A 320 12.94 -14.51 -16.95
CA PRO A 320 12.77 -14.03 -18.32
C PRO A 320 12.84 -15.15 -19.35
N ALA A 321 13.86 -16.01 -19.26
CA ALA A 321 14.07 -17.11 -20.20
C ALA A 321 12.91 -18.12 -20.17
N TYR A 322 12.42 -18.46 -18.97
CA TYR A 322 11.27 -19.35 -18.79
C TYR A 322 10.03 -18.85 -19.54
N TRP A 323 9.66 -17.57 -19.39
CA TRP A 323 8.48 -17.02 -20.06
C TRP A 323 8.70 -16.77 -21.56
N GLN A 324 9.94 -16.53 -21.99
CA GLN A 324 10.29 -16.45 -23.40
C GLN A 324 10.14 -17.80 -24.10
N GLU A 325 10.60 -18.89 -23.48
CA GLU A 325 10.44 -20.25 -24.00
C GLU A 325 8.96 -20.62 -24.23
N ILE A 326 8.11 -20.33 -23.25
CA ILE A 326 6.66 -20.53 -23.36
C ILE A 326 6.09 -19.68 -24.50
N SER A 327 6.59 -18.45 -24.68
CA SER A 327 6.13 -17.54 -25.73
C SER A 327 6.48 -18.01 -27.13
N ASP A 328 7.71 -18.49 -27.29
CA ASP A 328 8.23 -19.03 -28.55
C ASP A 328 7.49 -20.32 -28.96
N SER A 329 7.03 -21.07 -27.96
CA SER A 329 6.21 -22.29 -28.16
C SER A 329 4.74 -22.00 -28.47
N LEU A 330 4.28 -20.74 -28.39
CA LEU A 330 2.91 -20.33 -28.65
C LEU A 330 2.75 -19.67 -30.02
N PRO A 331 2.04 -20.30 -30.97
CA PRO A 331 1.64 -19.66 -32.22
C PRO A 331 0.68 -18.48 -32.00
N GLN A 332 0.41 -17.73 -33.07
CA GLN A 332 -0.59 -16.66 -33.02
C GLN A 332 -1.98 -17.24 -32.74
N GLY A 333 -2.62 -16.75 -31.67
CA GLY A 333 -3.95 -17.21 -31.29
C GLY A 333 -4.35 -16.69 -29.91
N ARG A 334 -5.64 -16.82 -29.60
CA ARG A 334 -6.16 -16.48 -28.28
C ARG A 334 -5.80 -17.59 -27.28
N THR A 335 -4.85 -17.29 -26.41
CA THR A 335 -4.42 -18.18 -25.32
C THR A 335 -5.17 -17.87 -24.04
N VAL A 336 -5.78 -18.88 -23.43
CA VAL A 336 -6.37 -18.84 -22.10
C VAL A 336 -5.63 -19.78 -21.18
N GLY A 337 -5.75 -19.63 -19.86
CA GLY A 337 -5.10 -20.59 -18.97
C GLY A 337 -5.04 -20.20 -17.51
N TYR A 338 -4.53 -21.14 -16.72
CA TYR A 338 -4.17 -20.95 -15.32
C TYR A 338 -2.66 -20.71 -15.23
N THR A 339 -2.30 -19.47 -14.91
CA THR A 339 -0.90 -19.03 -14.89
C THR A 339 -0.57 -18.33 -13.59
N GLN A 340 0.69 -18.38 -13.17
CA GLN A 340 1.16 -17.55 -12.05
C GLN A 340 0.96 -16.06 -12.38
N ASP A 341 0.77 -15.25 -11.34
CA ASP A 341 0.66 -13.80 -11.43
C ASP A 341 -0.29 -13.29 -12.52
N PHE A 342 -1.40 -14.00 -12.72
CA PHE A 342 -2.46 -13.58 -13.65
C PHE A 342 -1.96 -13.38 -15.09
N GLY A 343 -0.91 -14.10 -15.49
CA GLY A 343 -0.30 -14.00 -16.82
C GLY A 343 0.48 -12.71 -17.06
N LEU A 344 0.73 -11.90 -16.01
CA LEU A 344 1.47 -10.64 -16.11
C LEU A 344 2.93 -10.88 -16.48
N GLN A 345 3.55 -11.91 -15.93
CA GLN A 345 4.94 -12.24 -16.27
C GLN A 345 5.08 -12.70 -17.73
N MET A 346 4.10 -13.46 -18.23
CA MET A 346 4.03 -13.84 -19.65
C MET A 346 3.84 -12.62 -20.57
N MET A 347 3.03 -11.65 -20.14
CA MET A 347 2.85 -10.40 -20.87
C MET A 347 4.13 -9.57 -20.88
N TYR A 348 4.83 -9.48 -19.74
CA TYR A 348 6.03 -8.67 -19.59
C TYR A 348 7.25 -9.28 -20.30
N TYR A 349 7.60 -10.53 -19.99
CA TYR A 349 8.81 -11.18 -20.52
C TYR A 349 8.59 -11.87 -21.87
N GLY A 350 7.41 -12.45 -22.08
CA GLY A 350 7.07 -13.19 -23.29
C GLY A 350 6.34 -12.35 -24.35
N GLY A 351 5.87 -11.15 -24.03
CA GLY A 351 5.11 -10.31 -24.98
C GLY A 351 3.75 -10.89 -25.39
N ARG A 352 3.25 -11.91 -24.69
CA ARG A 352 1.98 -12.59 -25.00
C ARG A 352 0.96 -12.35 -23.89
N ARG A 353 -0.22 -11.91 -24.29
CA ARG A 353 -1.35 -11.77 -23.35
C ARG A 353 -2.04 -13.12 -23.15
N ILE A 354 -2.13 -13.55 -21.89
CA ILE A 354 -3.00 -14.65 -21.48
C ILE A 354 -4.34 -14.09 -21.05
N PHE A 355 -5.43 -14.65 -21.57
CA PHE A 355 -6.78 -14.31 -21.16
C PHE A 355 -7.20 -15.18 -19.99
N LEU A 356 -7.33 -14.57 -18.81
CA LEU A 356 -7.68 -15.27 -17.59
C LEU A 356 -9.09 -15.83 -17.65
N LEU A 357 -9.23 -17.03 -17.09
CA LEU A 357 -10.51 -17.68 -16.90
C LEU A 357 -11.13 -17.24 -15.57
N PRO A 358 -12.47 -17.27 -15.43
CA PRO A 358 -13.11 -17.01 -14.15
C PRO A 358 -12.57 -17.92 -13.05
N GLN A 359 -12.35 -17.39 -11.84
CA GLN A 359 -11.81 -18.17 -10.71
C GLN A 359 -12.64 -19.43 -10.35
N LYS A 360 -13.94 -19.44 -10.68
CA LYS A 360 -14.86 -20.58 -10.49
C LYS A 360 -15.36 -21.17 -11.81
N LEU A 361 -14.50 -21.24 -12.82
CA LEU A 361 -14.85 -21.91 -14.06
C LEU A 361 -14.93 -23.43 -13.81
N THR A 362 -16.10 -24.02 -14.02
CA THR A 362 -16.27 -25.48 -13.99
C THR A 362 -15.95 -26.07 -15.36
N LEU A 363 -15.61 -27.36 -15.38
CA LEU A 363 -15.35 -28.07 -16.62
C LEU A 363 -16.55 -27.98 -17.59
N GLU A 364 -17.79 -28.10 -17.10
CA GLU A 364 -18.98 -28.01 -17.95
C GLU A 364 -19.09 -26.63 -18.63
N LYS A 365 -18.81 -25.55 -17.87
CA LYS A 365 -18.80 -24.19 -18.40
C LYS A 365 -17.63 -23.92 -19.34
N PHE A 366 -16.50 -24.59 -19.12
CA PHE A 366 -15.38 -24.51 -20.04
C PHE A 366 -15.76 -25.11 -21.40
N VAL A 367 -16.40 -26.27 -21.40
CA VAL A 367 -16.81 -27.01 -22.61
C VAL A 367 -17.94 -26.30 -23.37
N SER A 368 -18.86 -25.61 -22.69
CA SER A 368 -20.02 -24.96 -23.33
C SER A 368 -19.71 -23.72 -24.19
N ASP A 369 -18.50 -23.16 -24.13
CA ASP A 369 -18.10 -21.97 -24.90
C ASP A 369 -16.67 -22.11 -25.47
N PRO A 370 -16.47 -22.99 -26.48
CA PRO A 370 -15.15 -23.26 -27.06
C PRO A 370 -14.74 -22.23 -28.13
N GLU A 371 -15.70 -21.49 -28.71
CA GLU A 371 -15.49 -20.82 -29.99
C GLU A 371 -14.43 -19.70 -29.96
N LYS A 372 -14.15 -19.15 -28.77
CA LYS A 372 -13.23 -18.00 -28.60
C LYS A 372 -11.83 -18.38 -28.11
N ARG A 373 -11.44 -19.66 -28.12
CA ARG A 373 -10.16 -20.12 -27.54
C ARG A 373 -9.37 -20.90 -28.58
N ARG A 374 -8.06 -20.66 -28.67
CA ARG A 374 -7.16 -21.43 -29.54
C ARG A 374 -6.21 -22.30 -28.72
N PHE A 375 -5.58 -21.71 -27.72
CA PHE A 375 -4.60 -22.41 -26.89
C PHE A 375 -5.02 -22.38 -25.42
N PHE A 376 -4.72 -23.45 -24.70
CA PHE A 376 -4.86 -23.52 -23.25
C PHE A 376 -3.49 -23.74 -22.62
N ILE A 377 -3.10 -22.89 -21.68
CA ILE A 377 -1.83 -23.03 -20.95
C ILE A 377 -2.07 -23.31 -19.47
N ILE A 378 -1.27 -24.23 -18.92
CA ILE A 378 -1.16 -24.43 -17.48
C ILE A 378 0.29 -24.20 -17.10
N THR A 379 0.52 -23.22 -16.24
CA THR A 379 1.79 -23.08 -15.51
C THR A 379 1.56 -23.11 -14.00
N ALA A 380 0.31 -22.89 -13.54
CA ALA A 380 -0.10 -22.95 -12.13
C ALA A 380 -1.00 -24.16 -11.85
N TYR A 381 -0.41 -25.35 -11.78
CA TYR A 381 -1.14 -26.62 -11.55
C TYR A 381 -1.94 -26.64 -10.24
N ASN A 382 -1.53 -25.88 -9.23
CA ASN A 382 -2.26 -25.78 -7.95
C ASN A 382 -3.56 -24.95 -8.05
N GLN A 383 -3.82 -24.29 -9.18
CA GLN A 383 -5.01 -23.47 -9.41
C GLN A 383 -6.08 -24.18 -10.26
N ILE A 384 -5.79 -25.40 -10.73
CA ILE A 384 -6.69 -26.18 -11.60
C ILE A 384 -7.01 -27.53 -10.96
N ASP A 385 -8.25 -27.99 -11.09
CA ASP A 385 -8.70 -29.30 -10.60
C ASP A 385 -8.10 -30.42 -11.46
N SER A 386 -7.68 -31.52 -10.83
CA SER A 386 -7.06 -32.66 -11.53
C SER A 386 -7.99 -33.26 -12.59
N LYS A 387 -9.31 -33.28 -12.37
CA LYS A 387 -10.28 -33.77 -13.36
C LYS A 387 -10.31 -32.88 -14.62
N PHE A 388 -10.02 -31.60 -14.47
CA PHE A 388 -9.95 -30.68 -15.59
C PHE A 388 -8.66 -30.93 -16.38
N VAL A 389 -7.52 -31.12 -15.70
CA VAL A 389 -6.27 -31.53 -16.35
C VAL A 389 -6.46 -32.84 -17.12
N ASP A 390 -7.04 -33.87 -16.48
CA ASP A 390 -7.33 -35.17 -17.11
C ASP A 390 -8.22 -35.04 -18.36
N TYR A 391 -9.16 -34.09 -18.35
CA TYR A 391 -10.01 -33.80 -19.51
C TYR A 391 -9.20 -33.17 -20.64
N LEU A 392 -8.35 -32.19 -20.34
CA LEU A 392 -7.51 -31.52 -21.34
C LEU A 392 -6.55 -32.52 -22.00
N ASP A 393 -5.89 -33.36 -21.21
CA ASP A 393 -4.98 -34.41 -21.69
C ASP A 393 -5.65 -35.42 -22.62
N LYS A 394 -6.93 -35.74 -22.38
CA LYS A 394 -7.68 -36.72 -23.18
C LYS A 394 -8.29 -36.14 -24.44
N GLN A 395 -8.64 -34.86 -24.44
CA GLN A 395 -9.43 -34.25 -25.51
C GLN A 395 -8.62 -33.42 -26.49
N TYR A 396 -7.49 -32.88 -26.06
CA TYR A 396 -6.70 -31.95 -26.87
C TYR A 396 -5.25 -32.41 -26.99
N PRO A 397 -4.64 -32.31 -28.17
CA PRO A 397 -3.23 -32.61 -28.32
C PRO A 397 -2.38 -31.57 -27.58
N THR A 398 -1.32 -32.07 -26.94
CA THR A 398 -0.26 -31.25 -26.38
C THR A 398 0.54 -30.61 -27.52
N LEU A 399 0.54 -29.28 -27.56
CA LEU A 399 1.31 -28.49 -28.52
C LEU A 399 2.77 -28.37 -28.07
N ALA A 400 2.98 -28.11 -26.79
CA ALA A 400 4.29 -27.98 -26.16
C ALA A 400 4.20 -28.29 -24.66
N GLU A 401 5.26 -28.84 -24.11
CA GLU A 401 5.39 -29.17 -22.69
C GLU A 401 6.85 -28.96 -22.28
N GLY A 402 7.06 -28.39 -21.09
CA GLY A 402 8.38 -28.13 -20.55
C GLY A 402 8.38 -28.19 -19.03
N ASP A 403 9.44 -27.70 -18.39
CA ASP A 403 9.58 -27.77 -16.94
C ASP A 403 8.52 -26.88 -16.24
N GLY A 404 7.45 -27.50 -15.75
CA GLY A 404 6.38 -26.81 -15.05
C GLY A 404 5.37 -26.08 -15.94
N TYR A 405 5.25 -26.43 -17.23
CA TYR A 405 4.16 -25.95 -18.07
C TYR A 405 3.70 -26.96 -19.13
N VAL A 406 2.42 -26.85 -19.51
CA VAL A 406 1.84 -27.56 -20.67
C VAL A 406 0.94 -26.62 -21.47
N ILE A 407 0.98 -26.74 -22.80
CA ILE A 407 0.14 -26.01 -23.74
C ILE A 407 -0.65 -27.00 -24.57
N TYR A 408 -1.98 -26.85 -24.60
CA TYR A 408 -2.89 -27.63 -25.43
C TYR A 408 -3.38 -26.81 -26.63
N ASP A 409 -3.51 -27.46 -27.79
CA ASP A 409 -4.24 -26.90 -28.94
C ASP A 409 -5.73 -27.28 -28.84
N LEU A 410 -6.58 -26.28 -28.58
CA LEU A 410 -8.01 -26.48 -28.44
C LEU A 410 -8.75 -26.65 -29.77
N LYS A 411 -8.06 -26.42 -30.90
CA LYS A 411 -8.62 -26.51 -32.26
C LYS A 411 -7.57 -27.10 -33.23
N PRO A 412 -7.12 -28.35 -33.04
CA PRO A 412 -6.03 -28.94 -33.83
C PRO A 412 -6.24 -28.91 -35.34
#